data_AF-A0A7W7U827-F1
#
_entry.id   AF-A0A7W7U827-F1
#
_cell.length_a   1.000
_cell.length_b   1.000
_cell.length_c   1.000
_cell.angle_alpha   90.00
_cell.angle_beta   90.00
_cell.angle_gamma   90.00
#
_symmetry.space_group_name_H-M   'P 1'
#
loop_
_entity.id
_entity.type
_entity.pdbx_description
1 polymer ?
#
loop_
_entity_poly.entity_id
_entity_poly.type
_entity_poly.pdbx_seq_one_letter_code
_entity_poly.pdbx_strand_id
1 'polypeptide(L)'
;MSTALAVRLFISSAGESNDAVIVGDIYSSDLTGDTRRSILIPCGTSPKPTSYQVAPGRYVVSATLPSGMVLTENAVAVPGEETPVDFVMTDSPYETHSWQYLMGNIEPDSVYHSGTTIPLAESVASRSMVAPAAGPDGEFAEAPVEATAFITWIGDAPPANLSFAAMLELENDVPGLARLIAGSAPRVLPTPDVPGEALAPLYRFGRFGPAAAPGGPIGERQFLVVEVAGSVRLVTLPLPWGEHEVEVLVNLRQSPTGSAVAVTVRDPLVGAGLAYMAQGALDTAAQLFTDVEAMLHSKMQNPLAAAAGAYVLIGTDHAGGERYWDPWVETLAAGFPWLADGAILRAMRLLRRGSENRQPARDGLIEAFDRGIPFYTLGLAWLIEGLSAFPDDPECVHRLDQVRRLSWLADMREPFLILDLRQRNT
;
A
#
# COMPACT_ATOMS: atom_id res chain seq x y z
N MET A 1 -43.57 4.79 -2.77
CA MET A 1 -42.65 5.92 -3.06
C MET A 1 -41.24 5.45 -2.71
N SER A 2 -40.26 5.67 -3.58
CA SER A 2 -38.87 5.24 -3.35
C SER A 2 -38.25 6.10 -2.25
N THR A 3 -37.55 5.51 -1.29
CA THR A 3 -36.90 6.23 -0.17
C THR A 3 -35.44 5.80 -0.15
N ALA A 4 -34.51 6.75 -0.16
CA ALA A 4 -33.10 6.44 -0.32
C ALA A 4 -32.18 7.33 0.50
N LEU A 5 -31.01 6.80 0.84
CA LEU A 5 -29.88 7.58 1.37
C LEU A 5 -28.84 7.75 0.25
N ALA A 6 -28.48 8.98 -0.06
CA ALA A 6 -27.47 9.34 -1.04
C ALA A 6 -26.14 9.61 -0.33
N VAL A 7 -25.21 8.67 -0.41
CA VAL A 7 -23.98 8.68 0.42
C VAL A 7 -22.76 9.09 -0.41
N ARG A 8 -21.90 9.95 0.14
CA ARG A 8 -20.60 10.38 -0.44
C ARG A 8 -19.63 10.89 0.62
N LEU A 9 -18.35 11.00 0.26
CA LEU A 9 -17.30 11.54 1.13
C LEU A 9 -16.46 12.62 0.44
N PHE A 10 -16.30 13.78 1.06
CA PHE A 10 -15.45 14.87 0.56
C PHE A 10 -14.03 14.79 1.14
N ILE A 11 -12.98 14.80 0.31
CA ILE A 11 -11.57 14.70 0.74
C ILE A 11 -10.74 16.01 0.65
N SER A 12 -11.26 17.08 0.06
CA SER A 12 -10.67 18.43 0.04
C SER A 12 -11.59 19.39 -0.72
N SER A 13 -11.49 20.70 -0.48
CA SER A 13 -12.16 21.74 -1.26
C SER A 13 -11.32 22.33 -2.41
N ALA A 14 -10.02 21.99 -2.51
CA ALA A 14 -9.09 22.64 -3.45
C ALA A 14 -8.03 21.69 -4.10
N GLY A 15 -8.02 20.41 -3.74
CA GLY A 15 -7.07 19.43 -4.28
C GLY A 15 -7.38 18.91 -5.70
N GLU A 16 -6.38 18.27 -6.33
CA GLU A 16 -6.56 17.53 -7.57
C GLU A 16 -7.63 16.44 -7.41
N SER A 17 -8.56 16.36 -8.37
CA SER A 17 -9.65 15.39 -8.39
C SER A 17 -9.12 13.96 -8.44
N ASN A 18 -9.03 13.31 -7.28
CA ASN A 18 -8.96 11.86 -7.20
C ASN A 18 -10.32 11.35 -6.74
N ASP A 19 -11.08 10.85 -7.70
CA ASP A 19 -12.22 10.01 -7.38
C ASP A 19 -11.69 8.68 -6.88
N ALA A 20 -12.25 8.19 -5.79
CA ALA A 20 -12.04 6.83 -5.33
C ALA A 20 -13.33 6.31 -4.70
N VAL A 21 -13.29 5.06 -4.28
CA VAL A 21 -14.41 4.41 -3.60
C VAL A 21 -13.88 3.79 -2.33
N ILE A 22 -14.58 4.02 -1.23
CA ILE A 22 -14.34 3.36 0.06
C ILE A 22 -15.55 2.52 0.44
N VAL A 23 -15.43 1.75 1.53
CA VAL A 23 -16.47 0.84 1.99
C VAL A 23 -17.10 1.36 3.27
N GLY A 24 -18.41 1.21 3.37
CA GLY A 24 -19.16 1.57 4.56
C GLY A 24 -20.36 0.67 4.79
N ASP A 25 -21.19 1.05 5.76
CA ASP A 25 -22.39 0.34 6.12
C ASP A 25 -23.52 1.33 6.45
N ILE A 26 -24.76 0.86 6.32
CA ILE A 26 -25.98 1.55 6.75
C ILE A 26 -26.67 0.65 7.77
N TYR A 27 -26.79 1.13 8.99
CA TYR A 27 -27.46 0.45 10.10
C TYR A 27 -28.75 1.17 10.47
N SER A 28 -29.86 0.45 10.61
CA SER A 28 -31.07 1.02 11.20
C SER A 28 -30.88 1.23 12.70
N SER A 29 -31.14 2.45 13.19
CA SER A 29 -30.92 2.81 14.60
C SER A 29 -31.89 2.10 15.56
N ASP A 30 -33.04 1.67 15.04
CA ASP A 30 -34.09 0.96 15.77
C ASP A 30 -34.05 -0.55 15.58
N LEU A 31 -33.09 -1.07 14.80
CA LEU A 31 -32.93 -2.49 14.44
C LEU A 31 -34.15 -3.11 13.73
N THR A 32 -35.10 -2.28 13.29
CA THR A 32 -36.33 -2.71 12.60
C THR A 32 -36.35 -2.33 11.12
N GLY A 33 -35.41 -1.49 10.68
CA GLY A 33 -35.25 -1.04 9.30
C GLY A 33 -34.18 -1.83 8.53
N ASP A 34 -33.97 -1.46 7.27
CA ASP A 34 -33.03 -2.15 6.37
C ASP A 34 -31.58 -1.92 6.80
N THR A 35 -30.80 -2.98 6.95
CA THR A 35 -29.34 -2.87 7.13
C THR A 35 -28.65 -3.23 5.82
N ARG A 36 -27.70 -2.40 5.38
CA ARG A 36 -26.85 -2.67 4.21
C ARG A 36 -25.41 -2.68 4.65
N ARG A 37 -24.72 -3.79 4.37
CA ARG A 37 -23.29 -3.91 4.62
C ARG A 37 -22.49 -3.74 3.34
N SER A 38 -21.24 -3.33 3.47
CA SER A 38 -20.30 -3.21 2.35
C SER A 38 -20.82 -2.30 1.24
N ILE A 39 -21.45 -1.19 1.60
CA ILE A 39 -21.85 -0.16 0.64
C ILE A 39 -20.60 0.55 0.10
N LEU A 40 -20.67 0.98 -1.15
CA LEU A 40 -19.62 1.72 -1.83
C LEU A 40 -19.88 3.21 -1.70
N ILE A 41 -18.94 3.92 -1.09
CA ILE A 41 -19.05 5.35 -0.86
C ILE A 41 -18.04 6.05 -1.79
N PRO A 42 -18.51 6.77 -2.81
CA PRO A 42 -17.64 7.54 -3.67
C PRO A 42 -17.03 8.69 -2.88
N CYS A 43 -15.72 8.85 -2.99
CA CYS A 43 -14.96 9.90 -2.35
C CYS A 43 -14.19 10.75 -3.37
N GLY A 44 -14.08 12.05 -3.11
CA GLY A 44 -13.39 12.97 -4.02
C GLY A 44 -13.58 14.43 -3.60
N THR A 45 -13.19 15.37 -4.45
CA THR A 45 -13.47 16.80 -4.24
C THR A 45 -14.89 17.20 -4.66
N SER A 46 -15.48 16.45 -5.60
CA SER A 46 -16.87 16.62 -6.04
C SER A 46 -17.52 15.28 -6.41
N PRO A 47 -17.57 14.30 -5.48
CA PRO A 47 -18.07 12.97 -5.77
C PRO A 47 -19.57 13.01 -6.03
N LYS A 48 -20.00 12.30 -7.07
CA LYS A 48 -21.42 12.01 -7.30
C LYS A 48 -21.88 10.98 -6.25
N PRO A 49 -22.92 11.26 -5.45
CA PRO A 49 -23.37 10.33 -4.42
C PRO A 49 -23.92 9.04 -5.01
N THR A 50 -23.81 7.97 -4.23
CA THR A 50 -24.45 6.68 -4.54
C THR A 50 -25.68 6.49 -3.67
N SER A 51 -26.81 6.19 -4.29
CA SER A 51 -28.12 6.11 -3.64
C SER A 51 -28.45 4.67 -3.23
N TYR A 52 -28.76 4.48 -1.94
CA TYR A 52 -29.14 3.20 -1.36
C TYR A 52 -30.60 3.24 -0.91
N GLN A 53 -31.43 2.36 -1.50
CA GLN A 53 -32.85 2.27 -1.13
C GLN A 53 -33.00 1.67 0.28
N VAL A 54 -33.80 2.31 1.13
CA VAL A 54 -34.07 1.89 2.51
C VAL A 54 -35.52 2.20 2.88
N ALA A 55 -36.08 1.48 3.85
CA ALA A 55 -37.35 1.84 4.47
C ALA A 55 -37.26 3.22 5.17
N PRO A 56 -38.36 4.00 5.23
CA PRO A 56 -38.38 5.21 6.04
C PRO A 56 -38.03 4.92 7.51
N GLY A 57 -37.16 5.72 8.11
CA GLY A 57 -36.64 5.45 9.45
C GLY A 57 -35.39 6.23 9.82
N ARG A 58 -34.81 5.93 10.99
CA ARG A 58 -33.54 6.49 11.46
C ARG A 58 -32.39 5.53 11.19
N TYR A 59 -31.30 6.06 10.67
CA TYR A 59 -30.13 5.28 10.27
C TYR A 59 -28.85 5.90 10.81
N VAL A 60 -27.89 5.03 11.06
CA VAL A 60 -26.47 5.35 11.26
C VAL A 60 -25.74 4.86 10.03
N VAL A 61 -25.08 5.75 9.31
CA VAL A 61 -24.22 5.41 8.18
C VAL A 61 -22.78 5.51 8.65
N SER A 62 -21.99 4.47 8.43
CA SER A 62 -20.57 4.46 8.78
C SER A 62 -19.70 4.27 7.54
N ALA A 63 -18.57 4.96 7.48
CA ALA A 63 -17.56 4.75 6.46
C ALA A 63 -16.26 4.27 7.13
N THR A 64 -15.76 3.11 6.72
CA THR A 64 -14.45 2.63 7.17
C THR A 64 -13.42 3.12 6.17
N LEU A 65 -12.41 3.86 6.63
CA LEU A 65 -11.38 4.40 5.76
C LEU A 65 -10.20 3.44 5.65
N PRO A 66 -9.38 3.54 4.58
CA PRO A 66 -8.14 2.78 4.50
C PRO A 66 -7.10 3.16 5.55
N SER A 67 -7.30 4.26 6.30
CA SER A 67 -6.52 4.59 7.50
C SER A 67 -6.91 3.76 8.73
N GLY A 68 -8.00 2.99 8.66
CA GLY A 68 -8.62 2.30 9.79
C GLY A 68 -9.57 3.19 10.61
N MET A 69 -9.63 4.50 10.33
CA MET A 69 -10.60 5.41 10.95
C MET A 69 -12.02 5.08 10.48
N VAL A 70 -12.98 5.14 11.40
CA VAL A 70 -14.41 4.96 11.10
C VAL A 70 -15.12 6.29 11.27
N LEU A 71 -15.68 6.81 10.18
CA LEU A 71 -16.56 7.97 10.20
C LEU A 71 -18.00 7.50 10.39
N THR A 72 -18.84 8.31 11.05
CA THR A 72 -20.24 7.95 11.29
C THR A 72 -21.14 9.18 11.21
N GLU A 73 -22.25 9.05 10.49
CA GLU A 73 -23.26 10.09 10.32
C GLU A 73 -24.66 9.54 10.61
N ASN A 74 -25.51 10.38 11.20
CA ASN A 74 -26.92 10.03 11.45
C ASN A 74 -27.78 10.56 10.31
N ALA A 75 -28.71 9.74 9.82
CA ALA A 75 -29.62 10.11 8.75
C ALA A 75 -31.07 9.72 9.08
N VAL A 76 -32.02 10.49 8.57
CA VAL A 76 -33.45 10.18 8.66
C VAL A 76 -33.99 10.02 7.25
N ALA A 77 -34.32 8.78 6.87
CA ALA A 77 -34.87 8.49 5.57
C ALA A 77 -36.36 8.83 5.53
N VAL A 78 -36.74 9.76 4.65
CA VAL A 78 -38.11 10.29 4.56
C VAL A 78 -38.85 9.67 3.36
N PRO A 79 -40.12 9.26 3.50
CA PRO A 79 -40.87 8.62 2.42
C PRO A 79 -40.90 9.46 1.13
N GLY A 80 -40.39 8.90 0.02
CA GLY A 80 -40.40 9.57 -1.28
C GLY A 80 -39.26 10.56 -1.51
N GLU A 81 -38.32 10.66 -0.58
CA GLU A 81 -37.16 11.54 -0.68
C GLU A 81 -35.86 10.75 -0.79
N GLU A 82 -34.86 11.42 -1.37
CA GLU A 82 -33.47 10.99 -1.37
C GLU A 82 -32.71 11.88 -0.39
N THR A 83 -32.38 11.35 0.78
CA THR A 83 -31.73 12.09 1.86
C THR A 83 -30.21 12.04 1.68
N PRO A 84 -29.51 13.18 1.58
CA PRO A 84 -28.05 13.19 1.47
C PRO A 84 -27.40 12.79 2.81
N VAL A 85 -26.30 12.04 2.70
CA VAL A 85 -25.41 11.67 3.81
C VAL A 85 -23.99 11.97 3.38
N ASP A 86 -23.47 13.09 3.89
CA ASP A 86 -22.21 13.67 3.46
C ASP A 86 -21.16 13.51 4.56
N PHE A 87 -20.13 12.71 4.30
CA PHE A 87 -18.93 12.68 5.13
C PHE A 87 -17.96 13.78 4.71
N VAL A 88 -17.33 14.45 5.66
CA VAL A 88 -16.36 15.53 5.41
C VAL A 88 -15.01 15.16 6.01
N MET A 89 -14.01 14.99 5.14
CA MET A 89 -12.63 14.65 5.49
C MET A 89 -11.67 15.68 4.90
N THR A 90 -11.78 16.93 5.35
CA THR A 90 -11.01 18.07 4.83
C THR A 90 -9.88 18.52 5.75
N ASP A 91 -9.57 17.74 6.79
CA ASP A 91 -8.56 18.07 7.81
C ASP A 91 -7.15 17.62 7.41
N SER A 92 -6.88 17.48 6.11
CA SER A 92 -5.53 17.19 5.62
C SER A 92 -4.62 18.40 5.88
N PRO A 93 -3.39 18.22 6.40
CA PRO A 93 -2.48 19.32 6.70
C PRO A 93 -2.10 20.13 5.46
N TYR A 94 -2.13 19.47 4.29
CA TYR A 94 -1.87 20.08 3.00
C TYR A 94 -2.91 19.63 1.98
N GLU A 95 -3.30 20.53 1.08
CA GLU A 95 -4.31 20.23 0.05
C GLU A 95 -3.84 19.13 -0.91
N THR A 96 -2.56 19.15 -1.24
CA THR A 96 -1.82 18.19 -2.08
C THR A 96 -1.74 16.80 -1.45
N HIS A 97 -1.86 16.69 -0.12
CA HIS A 97 -1.75 15.44 0.64
C HIS A 97 -3.09 14.79 0.98
N SER A 98 -4.21 15.34 0.52
CA SER A 98 -5.55 14.78 0.80
C SER A 98 -5.68 13.29 0.48
N TRP A 99 -5.02 12.81 -0.58
CA TRP A 99 -4.96 11.39 -0.91
C TRP A 99 -4.15 10.57 0.12
N GLN A 100 -2.99 11.07 0.54
CA GLN A 100 -2.17 10.45 1.60
C GLN A 100 -2.91 10.44 2.94
N TYR A 101 -3.67 11.50 3.23
CA TYR A 101 -4.49 11.62 4.44
C TYR A 101 -5.62 10.59 4.46
N LEU A 102 -6.33 10.43 3.34
CA LEU A 102 -7.35 9.37 3.19
C LEU A 102 -6.77 7.98 3.46
N MET A 103 -5.55 7.71 3.00
CA MET A 103 -4.85 6.44 3.22
C MET A 103 -4.28 6.28 4.65
N GLY A 104 -4.26 7.34 5.46
CA GLY A 104 -3.73 7.31 6.82
C GLY A 104 -2.20 7.42 6.91
N ASN A 105 -1.56 7.95 5.86
CA ASN A 105 -0.10 8.08 5.80
C ASN A 105 0.41 9.37 6.44
N ILE A 106 -0.49 10.33 6.68
CA ILE A 106 -0.22 11.61 7.33
C ILE A 106 -1.34 11.92 8.32
N GLU A 107 -1.01 12.61 9.40
CA GLU A 107 -1.94 13.02 10.45
C GLU A 107 -2.82 14.20 10.01
N PRO A 108 -3.95 14.44 10.70
CA PRO A 108 -4.73 15.66 10.48
C PRO A 108 -3.95 16.94 10.79
N ASP A 109 -4.36 18.06 10.17
CA ASP A 109 -3.78 19.41 10.29
C ASP A 109 -3.49 19.80 11.74
N SER A 110 -4.49 19.63 12.60
CA SER A 110 -4.40 19.99 14.03
C SER A 110 -3.28 19.28 14.78
N VAL A 111 -2.99 18.01 14.42
CA VAL A 111 -1.90 17.23 15.00
C VAL A 111 -0.59 17.54 14.30
N TYR A 112 -0.64 17.73 12.98
CA TYR A 112 0.52 17.95 12.12
C TYR A 112 1.22 19.29 12.41
N HIS A 113 0.46 20.37 12.62
CA HIS A 113 0.99 21.72 12.87
C HIS A 113 1.14 22.07 14.36
N SER A 114 0.76 21.18 15.28
CA SER A 114 0.93 21.41 16.70
C SER A 114 2.38 21.22 17.15
N GLY A 115 2.94 22.23 17.82
CA GLY A 115 4.25 22.16 18.48
C GLY A 115 4.25 21.42 19.82
N THR A 116 3.07 21.00 20.32
CA THR A 116 2.89 20.35 21.63
C THR A 116 2.52 18.87 21.52
N THR A 117 2.03 18.44 20.36
CA THR A 117 1.72 17.04 20.03
C THR A 117 2.68 16.54 18.96
N ILE A 118 3.98 16.64 19.23
CA ILE A 118 4.96 15.76 18.60
C ILE A 118 5.01 14.54 19.53
N PRO A 119 4.33 13.45 19.19
CA PRO A 119 4.38 12.26 20.02
C PRO A 119 5.81 11.74 19.98
N LEU A 120 6.35 11.50 21.17
CA LEU A 120 7.66 10.89 21.32
C LEU A 120 7.61 9.49 20.74
N ALA A 121 8.63 9.14 19.97
CA ALA A 121 8.86 7.77 19.56
C ALA A 121 9.04 6.90 20.81
N GLU A 122 8.03 6.13 21.19
CA GLU A 122 8.11 5.20 22.34
C GLU A 122 8.88 3.90 21.99
N SER A 123 9.30 3.73 20.72
CA SER A 123 10.00 2.54 20.24
C SER A 123 10.89 2.84 19.03
N VAL A 124 11.91 2.02 18.80
CA VAL A 124 12.65 1.97 17.52
C VAL A 124 11.74 1.56 16.35
N ALA A 125 10.61 0.90 16.63
CA ALA A 125 9.54 0.65 15.66
C ALA A 125 8.62 1.87 15.45
N SER A 126 8.85 2.99 16.14
CA SER A 126 8.09 4.22 15.92
C SER A 126 8.37 4.77 14.54
N ARG A 127 7.33 5.36 13.94
CA ARG A 127 7.19 5.69 12.52
C ARG A 127 7.98 6.94 12.14
N SER A 128 9.26 7.00 12.50
CA SER A 128 10.11 8.16 12.28
C SER A 128 11.40 7.80 11.57
N MET A 129 11.78 8.62 10.58
CA MET A 129 13.13 8.60 10.00
C MET A 129 14.18 9.27 10.90
N VAL A 130 13.72 10.08 11.85
CA VAL A 130 14.50 11.03 12.67
C VAL A 130 14.34 10.73 14.16
N ALA A 131 13.95 9.49 14.53
CA ALA A 131 13.99 9.07 15.92
C ALA A 131 15.45 9.14 16.40
N PRO A 132 15.76 9.91 17.46
CA PRO A 132 17.07 9.84 18.07
C PRO A 132 17.27 8.42 18.59
N ALA A 133 18.49 7.90 18.46
CA ALA A 133 18.86 6.65 19.11
C ALA A 133 18.54 6.77 20.61
N ALA A 134 17.94 5.72 21.19
CA ALA A 134 17.75 5.68 22.63
C ALA A 134 19.12 5.77 23.29
N GLY A 135 19.30 6.73 24.20
CA GLY A 135 20.52 6.83 25.00
C GLY A 135 20.76 5.54 25.79
N PRO A 136 21.96 5.34 26.35
CA PRO A 136 22.30 4.16 27.16
C PRO A 136 21.34 3.94 28.35
N ASP A 137 20.62 4.98 28.77
CA ASP A 137 19.64 4.96 29.85
C ASP A 137 18.17 4.79 29.37
N GLY A 138 17.95 4.62 28.06
CA GLY A 138 16.62 4.49 27.45
C GLY A 138 15.91 5.82 27.20
N GLU A 139 16.55 6.96 27.45
CA GLU A 139 16.01 8.30 27.16
C GLU A 139 16.20 8.67 25.69
N PHE A 140 15.13 9.18 25.05
CA PHE A 140 15.17 9.70 23.68
C PHE A 140 15.54 11.19 23.71
N ALA A 141 16.60 11.59 22.99
CA ALA A 141 16.95 13.00 22.83
C ALA A 141 15.83 13.78 22.10
N GLU A 142 15.80 15.11 22.20
CA GLU A 142 14.92 15.90 21.32
C GLU A 142 15.37 15.71 19.86
N ALA A 143 14.43 15.36 18.98
CA ALA A 143 14.72 15.12 17.57
C ALA A 143 15.26 16.41 16.90
N PRO A 144 16.33 16.35 16.10
CA PRO A 144 16.83 17.52 15.40
C PRO A 144 15.74 18.07 14.47
N VAL A 145 15.46 19.37 14.64
CA VAL A 145 14.33 20.11 14.05
C VAL A 145 14.46 20.31 12.53
N GLU A 146 15.60 19.96 11.92
CA GLU A 146 15.87 20.15 10.48
C GLU A 146 16.62 18.95 9.88
N ALA A 147 15.89 17.85 9.62
CA ALA A 147 16.44 16.74 8.84
C ALA A 147 16.22 17.01 7.34
N THR A 148 17.28 16.99 6.53
CA THR A 148 17.17 17.02 5.07
C THR A 148 17.10 15.60 4.51
N ALA A 149 16.18 15.37 3.59
CA ALA A 149 16.08 14.12 2.85
C ALA A 149 16.90 14.16 1.57
N PHE A 150 17.67 13.10 1.32
CA PHE A 150 18.33 12.85 0.04
C PHE A 150 17.63 11.69 -0.65
N ILE A 151 17.02 11.98 -1.80
CA ILE A 151 16.19 11.03 -2.53
C ILE A 151 16.85 10.68 -3.85
N THR A 152 17.08 9.39 -4.08
CA THR A 152 17.71 8.88 -5.30
C THR A 152 16.80 7.87 -5.98
N TRP A 153 16.37 8.18 -7.19
CA TRP A 153 15.60 7.28 -8.05
C TRP A 153 16.49 6.32 -8.83
N ILE A 154 16.09 5.06 -8.82
CA ILE A 154 16.66 3.96 -9.60
C ILE A 154 15.63 3.57 -10.65
N GLY A 155 15.91 3.90 -11.91
CA GLY A 155 14.99 3.66 -13.02
C GLY A 155 15.01 2.24 -13.59
N ASP A 156 16.06 1.47 -13.29
CA ASP A 156 16.22 0.08 -13.69
C ASP A 156 17.14 -0.65 -12.71
N ALA A 157 16.83 -1.91 -12.42
CA ALA A 157 17.66 -2.78 -11.59
C ALA A 157 17.76 -4.17 -12.24
N PRO A 158 18.98 -4.72 -12.44
CA PRO A 158 19.16 -6.01 -13.09
C PRO A 158 18.71 -7.13 -12.15
N PRO A 159 18.21 -8.28 -12.69
CA PRO A 159 17.69 -9.38 -11.88
C PRO A 159 18.64 -9.91 -10.80
N ALA A 160 19.95 -9.94 -11.08
CA ALA A 160 20.96 -10.38 -10.11
C ALA A 160 20.96 -9.56 -8.80
N ASN A 161 20.61 -8.27 -8.90
CA ASN A 161 20.56 -7.35 -7.77
C ASN A 161 19.24 -7.43 -7.00
N LEU A 162 18.29 -8.27 -7.43
CA LEU A 162 16.95 -8.40 -6.83
C LEU A 162 16.81 -9.64 -5.94
N SER A 163 17.83 -10.49 -5.90
CA SER A 163 17.80 -11.70 -5.08
C SER A 163 17.72 -11.37 -3.59
N PHE A 164 17.12 -12.26 -2.80
CA PHE A 164 17.08 -12.13 -1.34
C PHE A 164 18.48 -11.99 -0.73
N ALA A 165 19.45 -12.76 -1.25
CA ALA A 165 20.84 -12.65 -0.82
C ALA A 165 21.41 -11.26 -1.10
N ALA A 166 21.25 -10.73 -2.31
CA ALA A 166 21.72 -9.39 -2.66
C ALA A 166 21.10 -8.31 -1.76
N MET A 167 19.81 -8.42 -1.45
CA MET A 167 19.12 -7.46 -0.57
C MET A 167 19.60 -7.51 0.88
N LEU A 168 19.87 -8.71 1.41
CA LEU A 168 20.40 -8.89 2.77
C LEU A 168 21.82 -8.34 2.91
N GLU A 169 22.63 -8.37 1.85
CA GLU A 169 23.97 -7.76 1.88
C GLU A 169 23.93 -6.23 2.01
N LEU A 170 22.81 -5.58 1.66
CA LEU A 170 22.67 -4.12 1.75
C LEU A 170 22.57 -3.60 3.18
N GLU A 171 22.31 -4.49 4.15
CA GLU A 171 22.32 -4.18 5.59
C GLU A 171 23.72 -3.73 6.08
N ASN A 172 24.80 -4.18 5.42
CA ASN A 172 26.18 -4.05 5.89
C ASN A 172 26.87 -2.70 5.65
N ASP A 173 26.17 -1.57 5.82
CA ASP A 173 26.67 -0.19 5.58
C ASP A 173 27.47 -0.04 4.27
N VAL A 174 26.79 -0.20 3.13
CA VAL A 174 27.46 -0.09 1.83
C VAL A 174 27.34 1.34 1.26
N PRO A 175 28.46 2.08 1.07
CA PRO A 175 28.42 3.41 0.48
C PRO A 175 27.89 3.38 -0.96
N GLY A 176 27.00 4.31 -1.31
CA GLY A 176 26.49 4.41 -2.67
C GLY A 176 25.49 3.32 -3.04
N LEU A 177 24.65 2.90 -2.09
CA LEU A 177 23.57 1.91 -2.23
C LEU A 177 22.86 1.96 -3.59
N ALA A 178 22.43 3.15 -4.01
CA ALA A 178 21.70 3.31 -5.27
C ALA A 178 22.48 2.82 -6.49
N ARG A 179 23.81 2.98 -6.51
CA ARG A 179 24.67 2.52 -7.62
C ARG A 179 24.91 1.03 -7.61
N LEU A 180 24.80 0.37 -6.46
CA LEU A 180 24.97 -1.08 -6.34
C LEU A 180 23.76 -1.81 -6.90
N ILE A 181 22.57 -1.24 -6.67
CA ILE A 181 21.31 -1.81 -7.12
C ILE A 181 21.05 -1.47 -8.59
N ALA A 182 21.34 -0.24 -9.02
CA ALA A 182 20.93 0.25 -10.33
C ALA A 182 21.64 -0.43 -11.51
N GLY A 183 20.89 -0.68 -12.59
CA GLY A 183 21.43 -1.14 -13.87
C GLY A 183 22.06 0.00 -14.68
N SER A 184 21.50 1.20 -14.52
CA SER A 184 21.98 2.44 -15.14
C SER A 184 22.26 3.51 -14.08
N ALA A 185 22.77 4.68 -14.50
CA ALA A 185 23.09 5.76 -13.56
C ALA A 185 21.85 6.22 -12.77
N PRO A 186 21.84 6.11 -11.43
CA PRO A 186 20.72 6.56 -10.61
C PRO A 186 20.67 8.09 -10.58
N ARG A 187 19.48 8.65 -10.33
CA ARG A 187 19.22 10.09 -10.39
C ARG A 187 18.78 10.63 -9.03
N VAL A 188 19.48 11.65 -8.54
CA VAL A 188 19.04 12.40 -7.36
C VAL A 188 17.85 13.27 -7.74
N LEU A 189 16.77 13.20 -6.96
CA LEU A 189 15.57 14.01 -7.17
C LEU A 189 15.64 15.28 -6.31
N PRO A 190 15.28 16.45 -6.86
CA PRO A 190 15.13 17.65 -6.05
C PRO A 190 13.96 17.49 -5.09
N THR A 191 14.07 18.08 -3.90
CA THR A 191 12.94 18.20 -2.97
C THR A 191 11.85 19.04 -3.64
N PRO A 192 10.58 18.56 -3.67
CA PRO A 192 9.45 19.34 -4.14
C PRO A 192 9.38 20.67 -3.39
N ASP A 193 9.43 21.78 -4.14
CA ASP A 193 9.37 23.14 -3.59
C ASP A 193 7.91 23.59 -3.50
N VAL A 194 7.20 23.05 -2.50
CA VAL A 194 5.81 23.45 -2.21
C VAL A 194 5.80 24.20 -0.86
N PRO A 195 5.33 25.46 -0.83
CA PRO A 195 5.36 26.28 0.37
C PRO A 195 4.67 25.60 1.57
N GLY A 196 5.39 25.46 2.68
CA GLY A 196 4.86 24.88 3.92
C GLY A 196 4.97 23.36 4.02
N GLU A 197 5.30 22.65 2.94
CA GLU A 197 5.34 21.17 2.88
C GLU A 197 6.75 20.57 3.11
N ALA A 198 7.73 21.38 3.51
CA ALA A 198 9.14 20.99 3.58
C ALA A 198 9.42 19.75 4.47
N LEU A 199 8.54 19.48 5.45
CA LEU A 199 8.66 18.34 6.36
C LEU A 199 7.92 17.08 5.89
N ALA A 200 7.16 17.16 4.79
CA ALA A 200 6.44 16.04 4.20
C ALA A 200 6.50 16.07 2.67
N PRO A 201 7.70 16.12 2.05
CA PRO A 201 7.82 16.17 0.60
C PRO A 201 7.10 14.99 -0.07
N LEU A 202 6.28 15.31 -1.07
CA LEU A 202 5.49 14.37 -1.86
C LEU A 202 6.08 14.21 -3.26
N TYR A 203 6.68 13.06 -3.54
CA TYR A 203 7.28 12.75 -4.84
C TYR A 203 6.27 12.04 -5.73
N ARG A 204 6.12 12.51 -6.98
CA ARG A 204 5.20 11.91 -7.95
C ARG A 204 5.92 11.24 -9.10
N PHE A 205 5.39 10.10 -9.53
CA PHE A 205 5.93 9.30 -10.60
C PHE A 205 4.81 8.92 -11.56
N GLY A 206 5.04 9.13 -12.85
CA GLY A 206 4.14 8.72 -13.92
C GLY A 206 4.75 7.61 -14.77
N ARG A 207 4.15 7.38 -15.94
CA ARG A 207 4.60 6.40 -16.93
C ARG A 207 6.08 6.56 -17.35
N PHE A 208 6.60 7.79 -17.32
CA PHE A 208 7.96 8.12 -17.76
C PHE A 208 8.95 8.35 -16.60
N GLY A 209 8.64 7.85 -15.41
CA GLY A 209 9.45 8.03 -14.21
C GLY A 209 9.04 9.28 -13.40
N PRO A 210 9.97 9.92 -12.67
CA PRO A 210 9.67 11.04 -11.78
C PRO A 210 9.10 12.25 -12.52
N ALA A 211 8.01 12.83 -12.02
CA ALA A 211 7.36 14.00 -12.63
C ALA A 211 8.26 15.23 -12.68
N ALA A 212 9.08 15.46 -11.64
CA ALA A 212 9.99 16.60 -11.57
C ALA A 212 11.18 16.51 -12.55
N ALA A 213 11.49 15.31 -13.05
CA ALA A 213 12.60 15.07 -13.97
C ALA A 213 12.28 13.86 -14.87
N PRO A 214 11.36 14.02 -15.84
CA PRO A 214 10.90 12.91 -16.66
C PRO A 214 12.02 12.36 -17.55
N GLY A 215 11.91 11.08 -17.90
CA GLY A 215 12.86 10.38 -18.75
C GLY A 215 14.07 9.81 -18.00
N GLY A 216 14.79 8.90 -18.64
CA GLY A 216 15.80 8.05 -18.01
C GLY A 216 15.55 6.59 -18.38
N PRO A 217 16.40 5.67 -17.90
CA PRO A 217 16.15 4.23 -18.04
C PRO A 217 14.86 3.88 -17.29
N ILE A 218 13.99 3.10 -17.92
CA ILE A 218 12.75 2.61 -17.33
C ILE A 218 12.75 1.10 -17.52
N GLY A 219 13.14 0.41 -16.46
CA GLY A 219 13.10 -1.03 -16.36
C GLY A 219 11.83 -1.53 -15.69
N GLU A 220 11.70 -2.85 -15.66
CA GLU A 220 10.61 -3.56 -14.98
C GLU A 220 10.66 -3.39 -13.46
N ARG A 221 11.82 -3.06 -12.91
CA ARG A 221 12.07 -2.93 -11.46
C ARG A 221 12.69 -1.57 -11.17
N GLN A 222 11.95 -0.77 -10.42
CA GLN A 222 12.29 0.59 -10.06
C GLN A 222 12.28 0.75 -8.55
N PHE A 223 13.16 1.61 -8.04
CA PHE A 223 13.28 1.86 -6.61
C PHE A 223 13.48 3.34 -6.32
N LEU A 224 13.16 3.71 -5.09
CA LEU A 224 13.58 4.97 -4.49
C LEU A 224 14.46 4.66 -3.28
N VAL A 225 15.65 5.25 -3.24
CA VAL A 225 16.48 5.26 -2.04
C VAL A 225 16.19 6.56 -1.29
N VAL A 226 15.75 6.43 -0.06
CA VAL A 226 15.41 7.54 0.84
C VAL A 226 16.43 7.59 1.97
N GLU A 227 17.24 8.64 2.02
CA GLU A 227 18.25 8.83 3.04
C GLU A 227 17.92 10.07 3.90
N VAL A 228 17.74 9.89 5.20
CA VAL A 228 17.38 10.97 6.14
C VAL A 228 18.11 10.75 7.45
N ALA A 229 18.88 11.73 7.92
CA ALA A 229 19.58 11.67 9.22
C ALA A 229 20.47 10.41 9.45
N GLY A 230 20.91 9.74 8.38
CA GLY A 230 21.67 8.48 8.44
C GLY A 230 20.82 7.21 8.39
N SER A 231 19.50 7.33 8.46
CA SER A 231 18.55 6.28 8.15
C SER A 231 18.42 6.11 6.64
N VAL A 232 18.35 4.87 6.17
CA VAL A 232 18.31 4.55 4.73
C VAL A 232 17.21 3.55 4.47
N ARG A 233 16.30 3.89 3.55
CA ARG A 233 15.24 3.00 3.10
C ARG A 233 15.30 2.75 1.61
N LEU A 234 15.07 1.51 1.22
CA LEU A 234 14.87 1.11 -0.17
C LEU A 234 13.38 0.86 -0.39
N VAL A 235 12.77 1.71 -1.22
CA VAL A 235 11.34 1.68 -1.52
C VAL A 235 11.14 1.02 -2.88
N THR A 236 10.38 -0.07 -2.94
CA THR A 236 9.99 -0.66 -4.23
C THR A 236 8.90 0.19 -4.87
N LEU A 237 9.14 0.70 -6.07
CA LEU A 237 8.19 1.53 -6.78
C LEU A 237 7.30 0.66 -7.69
N PRO A 238 5.96 0.74 -7.58
CA PRO A 238 5.03 0.01 -8.43
C PRO A 238 4.87 0.68 -9.81
N LEU A 239 5.98 0.76 -10.55
CA LEU A 239 6.05 1.49 -11.81
C LEU A 239 6.45 0.60 -12.99
N PRO A 240 5.88 0.85 -14.18
CA PRO A 240 4.77 1.77 -14.44
C PRO A 240 3.41 1.21 -13.95
N TRP A 241 2.52 2.07 -13.44
CA TRP A 241 1.14 1.69 -13.12
C TRP A 241 0.16 2.11 -14.23
N GLY A 242 0.42 1.63 -15.46
CA GLY A 242 -0.32 2.09 -16.63
C GLY A 242 -0.19 3.61 -16.84
N GLU A 243 -1.32 4.31 -16.92
CA GLU A 243 -1.38 5.76 -17.09
C GLU A 243 -1.58 6.52 -15.77
N HIS A 244 -1.70 5.82 -14.64
CA HIS A 244 -1.90 6.44 -13.33
C HIS A 244 -0.57 6.80 -12.66
N GLU A 245 -0.63 7.81 -11.80
CA GLU A 245 0.52 8.26 -11.02
C GLU A 245 0.67 7.46 -9.72
N VAL A 246 1.92 7.37 -9.28
CA VAL A 246 2.32 6.84 -7.97
C VAL A 246 2.89 8.00 -7.16
N GLU A 247 2.47 8.12 -5.91
CA GLU A 247 2.97 9.09 -4.95
C GLU A 247 3.82 8.40 -3.89
N VAL A 248 4.95 9.01 -3.56
CA VAL A 248 5.79 8.60 -2.43
C VAL A 248 5.86 9.77 -1.46
N LEU A 249 5.22 9.61 -0.31
CA LEU A 249 5.31 10.54 0.80
C LEU A 249 6.55 10.21 1.61
N VAL A 250 7.43 11.19 1.84
CA VAL A 250 8.54 11.06 2.79
C VAL A 250 8.24 11.97 3.97
N ASN A 251 7.82 11.40 5.10
CA ASN A 251 7.48 12.15 6.29
C ASN A 251 8.72 12.33 7.17
N LEU A 252 9.22 13.57 7.23
CA LEU A 252 10.40 13.95 8.02
C LEU A 252 10.03 14.30 9.46
N ARG A 253 8.74 14.47 9.76
CA ARG A 253 8.24 14.67 11.12
C ARG A 253 8.14 13.33 11.84
N GLN A 254 8.37 13.34 13.16
CA GLN A 254 8.01 12.19 13.98
C GLN A 254 6.49 12.06 14.02
N SER A 255 6.00 10.89 13.61
CA SER A 255 4.57 10.60 13.54
C SER A 255 4.20 9.47 14.52
N PRO A 256 3.12 9.60 15.31
CA PRO A 256 2.58 8.46 16.05
C PRO A 256 1.84 7.50 15.11
N THR A 257 1.39 8.03 13.97
CA THR A 257 0.38 7.49 13.07
C THR A 257 0.71 7.88 11.63
N GLY A 258 1.51 7.06 10.96
CA GLY A 258 1.80 7.11 9.53
C GLY A 258 2.91 6.11 9.22
N SER A 259 3.47 6.12 8.02
CA SER A 259 4.76 5.49 7.72
C SER A 259 5.73 6.60 7.40
N ALA A 260 6.98 6.49 7.86
CA ALA A 260 7.94 7.56 7.59
C ALA A 260 8.27 7.66 6.08
N VAL A 261 8.04 6.58 5.33
CA VAL A 261 7.88 6.62 3.88
C VAL A 261 6.63 5.83 3.53
N ALA A 262 5.75 6.38 2.69
CA ALA A 262 4.54 5.72 2.25
C ALA A 262 4.37 5.78 0.73
N VAL A 263 3.86 4.71 0.13
CA VAL A 263 3.65 4.61 -1.32
C VAL A 263 2.16 4.43 -1.62
N THR A 264 1.58 5.35 -2.40
CA THR A 264 0.17 5.25 -2.83
C THR A 264 0.05 5.35 -4.34
N VAL A 265 -0.98 4.71 -4.87
CA VAL A 265 -1.29 4.75 -6.31
C VAL A 265 -2.55 5.58 -6.49
N ARG A 266 -2.51 6.57 -7.40
CA ARG A 266 -3.65 7.41 -7.79
C ARG A 266 -4.49 6.71 -8.88
N ASP A 267 -4.91 5.48 -8.58
CA ASP A 267 -5.83 4.71 -9.42
C ASP A 267 -7.21 4.68 -8.74
N PRO A 268 -8.25 5.30 -9.32
CA PRO A 268 -9.59 5.37 -8.75
C PRO A 268 -10.21 4.00 -8.42
N LEU A 269 -9.82 2.96 -9.17
CA LEU A 269 -10.43 1.65 -9.09
C LEU A 269 -9.81 0.76 -8.02
N VAL A 270 -8.52 0.96 -7.73
CA VAL A 270 -7.76 0.01 -6.90
C VAL A 270 -6.91 0.68 -5.83
N GLY A 271 -6.67 2.00 -5.89
CA GLY A 271 -5.78 2.71 -4.97
C GLY A 271 -6.19 2.56 -3.51
N ALA A 272 -7.48 2.78 -3.19
CA ALA A 272 -8.01 2.52 -1.85
C ALA A 272 -7.99 1.03 -1.48
N GLY A 273 -8.24 0.14 -2.46
CA GLY A 273 -8.16 -1.31 -2.29
C GLY A 273 -6.77 -1.79 -1.85
N LEU A 274 -5.70 -1.18 -2.38
CA LEU A 274 -4.32 -1.47 -1.98
C LEU A 274 -4.05 -1.12 -0.51
N ALA A 275 -4.60 -0.01 -0.02
CA ALA A 275 -4.45 0.36 1.38
C ALA A 275 -5.24 -0.59 2.31
N TYR A 276 -6.46 -1.01 1.96
CA TYR A 276 -7.15 -2.08 2.70
C TYR A 276 -6.37 -3.40 2.68
N MET A 277 -5.74 -3.73 1.55
CA MET A 277 -4.89 -4.91 1.43
C MET A 277 -3.70 -4.86 2.38
N ALA A 278 -3.04 -3.71 2.52
CA ALA A 278 -1.94 -3.50 3.46
C ALA A 278 -2.37 -3.68 4.93
N GLN A 279 -3.63 -3.39 5.25
CA GLN A 279 -4.22 -3.62 6.56
C GLN A 279 -4.69 -5.07 6.79
N GLY A 280 -4.58 -5.94 5.80
CA GLY A 280 -5.14 -7.30 5.85
C GLY A 280 -6.67 -7.35 5.71
N ALA A 281 -7.33 -6.23 5.41
CA ALA A 281 -8.77 -6.14 5.19
C ALA A 281 -9.16 -6.60 3.77
N LEU A 282 -8.79 -7.84 3.42
CA LEU A 282 -8.94 -8.38 2.06
C LEU A 282 -10.41 -8.48 1.62
N ASP A 283 -11.34 -8.76 2.54
CA ASP A 283 -12.77 -8.77 2.24
C ASP A 283 -13.30 -7.38 1.87
N THR A 284 -12.80 -6.35 2.56
CA THR A 284 -13.11 -4.94 2.25
C THR A 284 -12.50 -4.54 0.92
N ALA A 285 -11.24 -4.91 0.70
CA ALA A 285 -10.55 -4.70 -0.57
C ALA A 285 -11.36 -5.32 -1.72
N ALA A 286 -11.83 -6.57 -1.57
CA ALA A 286 -12.61 -7.29 -2.56
C ALA A 286 -13.89 -6.57 -3.00
N GLN A 287 -14.50 -5.74 -2.15
CA GLN A 287 -15.65 -4.92 -2.54
C GLN A 287 -15.28 -3.84 -3.57
N LEU A 288 -14.04 -3.36 -3.54
CA LEU A 288 -13.56 -2.30 -4.42
C LEU A 288 -13.02 -2.82 -5.74
N PHE A 289 -12.48 -4.03 -5.75
CA PHE A 289 -12.17 -4.74 -6.98
C PHE A 289 -13.47 -5.28 -7.61
N THR A 290 -14.36 -4.36 -7.99
CA THR A 290 -15.73 -4.58 -8.50
C THR A 290 -15.79 -5.48 -9.73
N ASP A 291 -14.65 -5.71 -10.39
CA ASP A 291 -14.49 -6.70 -11.45
C ASP A 291 -13.05 -7.24 -11.44
N VAL A 292 -12.64 -7.92 -10.35
CA VAL A 292 -11.33 -8.63 -10.28
C VAL A 292 -11.13 -9.49 -11.54
N GLU A 293 -12.20 -10.08 -12.05
CA GLU A 293 -12.19 -10.90 -13.25
C GLU A 293 -11.85 -10.10 -14.50
N ALA A 294 -12.52 -8.96 -14.74
CA ALA A 294 -12.14 -8.09 -15.84
C ALA A 294 -10.75 -7.48 -15.65
N MET A 295 -10.29 -7.22 -14.42
CA MET A 295 -8.92 -6.79 -14.19
C MET A 295 -7.89 -7.87 -14.58
N LEU A 296 -8.13 -9.12 -14.19
CA LEU A 296 -7.26 -10.26 -14.56
C LEU A 296 -7.35 -10.59 -16.06
N HIS A 297 -8.53 -10.48 -16.65
CA HIS A 297 -8.80 -10.80 -18.05
C HIS A 297 -8.38 -9.69 -19.03
N SER A 298 -8.63 -8.42 -18.71
CA SER A 298 -8.44 -7.28 -19.64
C SER A 298 -7.19 -6.43 -19.38
N LYS A 299 -6.59 -6.48 -18.18
CA LYS A 299 -5.43 -5.65 -17.79
C LYS A 299 -4.12 -6.43 -17.61
N MET A 300 -3.83 -7.38 -18.50
CA MET A 300 -2.42 -7.81 -18.73
C MET A 300 -1.49 -6.64 -19.14
N GLN A 301 -2.05 -5.46 -19.44
CA GLN A 301 -1.33 -4.21 -19.64
C GLN A 301 -0.73 -3.63 -18.34
N ASN A 302 -1.26 -4.00 -17.16
CA ASN A 302 -0.73 -3.62 -15.86
C ASN A 302 -0.59 -4.86 -14.95
N PRO A 303 0.54 -5.61 -15.04
CA PRO A 303 0.75 -6.81 -14.25
C PRO A 303 0.77 -6.59 -12.75
N LEU A 304 1.12 -5.38 -12.29
CA LEU A 304 1.13 -5.03 -10.87
C LEU A 304 -0.30 -4.93 -10.34
N ALA A 305 -1.21 -4.25 -11.05
CA ALA A 305 -2.63 -4.19 -10.68
C ALA A 305 -3.28 -5.59 -10.74
N ALA A 306 -2.93 -6.40 -11.73
CA ALA A 306 -3.40 -7.78 -11.84
C ALA A 306 -2.94 -8.64 -10.63
N ALA A 307 -1.68 -8.49 -10.20
CA ALA A 307 -1.18 -9.17 -9.01
C ALA A 307 -1.91 -8.74 -7.72
N ALA A 308 -2.18 -7.45 -7.53
CA ALA A 308 -2.99 -6.97 -6.40
C ALA A 308 -4.40 -7.59 -6.40
N GLY A 309 -5.08 -7.60 -7.55
CA GLY A 309 -6.39 -8.24 -7.70
C GLY A 309 -6.33 -9.74 -7.39
N ALA A 310 -5.27 -10.43 -7.84
CA ALA A 310 -5.07 -11.86 -7.55
C ALA A 310 -4.82 -12.14 -6.06
N TYR A 311 -4.09 -11.29 -5.34
CA TYR A 311 -3.93 -11.44 -3.88
C TYR A 311 -5.28 -11.36 -3.17
N VAL A 312 -6.12 -10.39 -3.54
CA VAL A 312 -7.46 -10.24 -2.97
C VAL A 312 -8.34 -11.43 -3.34
N LEU A 313 -8.32 -11.87 -4.60
CA LEU A 313 -9.09 -13.02 -5.07
C LEU A 313 -8.75 -14.31 -4.33
N ILE A 314 -7.46 -14.65 -4.28
CA ILE A 314 -6.98 -15.89 -3.65
C ILE A 314 -7.10 -15.79 -2.12
N GLY A 315 -6.96 -14.58 -1.55
CA GLY A 315 -7.09 -14.32 -0.12
C GLY A 315 -8.52 -14.41 0.40
N THR A 316 -9.51 -14.14 -0.46
CA THR A 316 -10.95 -14.21 -0.12
C THR A 316 -11.65 -15.44 -0.69
N ASP A 317 -10.98 -16.25 -1.51
CA ASP A 317 -11.52 -17.54 -1.97
C ASP A 317 -11.34 -18.62 -0.90
N HIS A 318 -12.46 -19.00 -0.29
CA HIS A 318 -12.50 -20.03 0.76
C HIS A 318 -12.84 -21.42 0.21
N ALA A 319 -13.13 -21.58 -1.09
CA ALA A 319 -13.45 -22.91 -1.61
C ALA A 319 -12.21 -23.62 -2.17
N GLY A 320 -12.16 -24.93 -1.95
CA GLY A 320 -11.22 -25.81 -2.61
C GLY A 320 -11.59 -26.07 -4.08
N GLY A 321 -10.65 -26.67 -4.81
CA GLY A 321 -10.85 -27.07 -6.20
C GLY A 321 -10.57 -25.98 -7.24
N GLU A 322 -10.78 -26.33 -8.51
CA GLU A 322 -10.49 -25.44 -9.63
C GLU A 322 -11.50 -24.30 -9.75
N ARG A 323 -11.01 -23.12 -10.13
CA ARG A 323 -11.83 -21.95 -10.44
C ARG A 323 -11.64 -21.57 -11.89
N TYR A 324 -12.65 -20.96 -12.50
CA TYR A 324 -12.58 -20.50 -13.89
C TYR A 324 -11.49 -19.44 -14.11
N TRP A 325 -11.07 -18.73 -13.06
CA TRP A 325 -10.01 -17.73 -13.08
C TRP A 325 -8.61 -18.30 -12.80
N ASP A 326 -8.47 -19.58 -12.42
CA ASP A 326 -7.15 -20.21 -12.21
C ASP A 326 -6.21 -20.05 -13.43
N PRO A 327 -6.68 -20.20 -14.70
CA PRO A 327 -5.84 -19.97 -15.88
C PRO A 327 -5.26 -18.55 -15.98
N TRP A 328 -5.91 -17.55 -15.38
CA TRP A 328 -5.40 -16.17 -15.38
C TRP A 328 -4.22 -16.00 -14.44
N VAL A 329 -4.23 -16.68 -13.28
CA VAL A 329 -3.09 -16.71 -12.36
C VAL A 329 -1.90 -17.41 -12.99
N GLU A 330 -2.14 -18.50 -13.71
CA GLU A 330 -1.10 -19.19 -14.50
C GLU A 330 -0.49 -18.27 -15.57
N THR A 331 -1.35 -17.53 -16.28
CA THR A 331 -0.94 -16.59 -17.33
C THR A 331 -0.11 -15.43 -16.75
N LEU A 332 -0.50 -14.90 -15.57
CA LEU A 332 0.27 -13.86 -14.88
C LEU A 332 1.67 -14.36 -14.50
N ALA A 333 1.77 -15.55 -13.91
CA ALA A 333 3.04 -16.15 -13.52
C ALA A 333 3.96 -16.39 -14.74
N ALA A 334 3.42 -16.94 -15.82
CA ALA A 334 4.18 -17.26 -17.03
C ALA A 334 4.54 -16.03 -17.87
N GLY A 335 3.64 -15.04 -17.95
CA GLY A 335 3.78 -13.86 -18.79
C GLY A 335 4.78 -12.83 -18.26
N PHE A 336 5.02 -12.81 -16.95
CA PHE A 336 5.92 -11.83 -16.30
C PHE A 336 6.97 -12.51 -15.41
N PRO A 337 8.04 -13.09 -16.00
CA PRO A 337 9.10 -13.77 -15.24
C PRO A 337 9.83 -12.88 -14.23
N TRP A 338 9.85 -11.56 -14.45
CA TRP A 338 10.44 -10.57 -13.56
C TRP A 338 9.57 -10.23 -12.34
N LEU A 339 8.31 -10.67 -12.33
CA LEU A 339 7.36 -10.46 -11.26
C LEU A 339 7.30 -11.72 -10.39
N ALA A 340 7.97 -11.68 -9.24
CA ALA A 340 7.95 -12.77 -8.27
C ALA A 340 6.52 -13.05 -7.77
N ASP A 341 5.72 -12.00 -7.55
CA ASP A 341 4.34 -12.09 -7.08
C ASP A 341 3.47 -13.04 -7.91
N GLY A 342 3.62 -13.04 -9.24
CA GLY A 342 2.87 -13.97 -10.10
C GLY A 342 3.15 -15.44 -9.77
N ALA A 343 4.43 -15.79 -9.55
CA ALA A 343 4.82 -17.14 -9.16
C ALA A 343 4.36 -17.48 -7.73
N ILE A 344 4.43 -16.52 -6.79
CA ILE A 344 3.91 -16.67 -5.42
C ILE A 344 2.42 -16.99 -5.45
N LEU A 345 1.63 -16.17 -6.15
CA LEU A 345 0.18 -16.32 -6.28
C LEU A 345 -0.19 -17.69 -6.85
N ARG A 346 0.47 -18.12 -7.93
CA ARG A 346 0.27 -19.44 -8.53
C ARG A 346 0.56 -20.56 -7.54
N ALA A 347 1.72 -20.52 -6.88
CA ALA A 347 2.13 -21.58 -5.96
C ALA A 347 1.21 -21.66 -4.74
N MET A 348 0.83 -20.52 -4.18
CA MET A 348 -0.14 -20.44 -3.07
C MET A 348 -1.51 -20.95 -3.48
N ARG A 349 -1.96 -20.65 -4.71
CA ARG A 349 -3.22 -21.19 -5.23
C ARG A 349 -3.18 -22.72 -5.29
N LEU A 350 -2.09 -23.30 -5.78
CA LEU A 350 -1.91 -24.75 -5.82
C LEU A 350 -1.94 -25.39 -4.42
N LEU A 351 -1.34 -24.74 -3.41
CA LEU A 351 -1.43 -25.19 -2.01
C LEU A 351 -2.88 -25.15 -1.49
N ARG A 352 -3.58 -24.02 -1.69
CA ARG A 352 -4.93 -23.81 -1.16
C ARG A 352 -5.98 -24.69 -1.83
N ARG A 353 -5.76 -25.13 -3.07
CA ARG A 353 -6.62 -26.11 -3.77
C ARG A 353 -6.62 -27.50 -3.11
N GLY A 354 -5.65 -27.80 -2.25
CA GLY A 354 -5.60 -29.06 -1.48
C GLY A 354 -5.25 -30.29 -2.33
N SER A 355 -4.47 -30.13 -3.41
CA SER A 355 -3.98 -31.24 -4.22
C SER A 355 -3.10 -32.19 -3.40
N GLU A 356 -3.30 -33.51 -3.56
CA GLU A 356 -2.44 -34.54 -2.96
C GLU A 356 -0.98 -34.39 -3.42
N ASN A 357 -0.79 -34.04 -4.71
CA ASN A 357 0.51 -33.71 -5.24
C ASN A 357 0.84 -32.24 -4.94
N ARG A 358 1.71 -32.03 -3.95
CA ARG A 358 2.19 -30.71 -3.52
C ARG A 358 3.48 -30.28 -4.21
N GLN A 359 4.09 -31.14 -5.02
CA GLN A 359 5.36 -30.85 -5.71
C GLN A 359 5.29 -29.63 -6.63
N PRO A 360 4.24 -29.42 -7.46
CA PRO A 360 4.15 -28.23 -8.31
C PRO A 360 4.10 -26.93 -7.51
N ALA A 361 3.45 -26.94 -6.35
CA ALA A 361 3.42 -25.78 -5.46
C ALA A 361 4.80 -25.49 -4.85
N ARG A 362 5.49 -26.54 -4.40
CA ARG A 362 6.86 -26.46 -3.89
C ARG A 362 7.81 -25.86 -4.93
N ASP A 363 7.81 -26.40 -6.14
CA ASP A 363 8.70 -25.93 -7.21
C ASP A 363 8.35 -24.49 -7.62
N GLY A 364 7.06 -24.13 -7.62
CA GLY A 364 6.61 -22.76 -7.84
C GLY A 364 7.05 -21.77 -6.77
N LEU A 365 7.14 -22.16 -5.50
CA LEU A 365 7.66 -21.31 -4.41
C LEU A 365 9.16 -21.06 -4.54
N ILE A 366 9.91 -22.07 -4.97
CA ILE A 366 11.34 -21.92 -5.23
C ILE A 366 11.58 -21.04 -6.45
N GLU A 367 10.81 -21.24 -7.52
CA GLU A 367 10.83 -20.33 -8.67
C GLU A 367 10.50 -18.90 -8.24
N ALA A 368 9.48 -18.70 -7.41
CA ALA A 368 9.12 -17.38 -6.89
C ALA A 368 10.27 -16.72 -6.12
N PHE A 369 10.95 -17.47 -5.26
CA PHE A 369 12.14 -16.99 -4.54
C PHE A 369 13.27 -16.61 -5.52
N ASP A 370 13.53 -17.46 -6.51
CA ASP A 370 14.63 -17.29 -7.47
C ASP A 370 14.40 -16.08 -8.41
N ARG A 371 13.15 -15.68 -8.63
CA ARG A 371 12.79 -14.43 -9.34
C ARG A 371 13.14 -13.15 -8.58
N GLY A 372 13.47 -13.25 -7.29
CA GLY A 372 13.85 -12.13 -6.43
C GLY A 372 12.73 -11.59 -5.55
N ILE A 373 12.97 -10.45 -4.91
CA ILE A 373 12.02 -9.87 -3.94
C ILE A 373 10.68 -9.49 -4.59
N PRO A 374 9.54 -9.71 -3.92
CA PRO A 374 8.22 -9.31 -4.42
C PRO A 374 8.06 -7.79 -4.46
N PHE A 375 7.08 -7.31 -5.23
CA PHE A 375 6.65 -5.91 -5.18
C PHE A 375 5.80 -5.64 -3.95
N TYR A 376 4.92 -6.58 -3.60
CA TYR A 376 3.98 -6.42 -2.52
C TYR A 376 4.54 -7.02 -1.23
N THR A 377 4.34 -6.31 -0.13
CA THR A 377 4.64 -6.81 1.21
C THR A 377 3.85 -8.08 1.51
N LEU A 378 2.60 -8.16 1.03
CA LEU A 378 1.78 -9.36 1.16
C LEU A 378 2.40 -10.58 0.44
N GLY A 379 3.12 -10.35 -0.67
CA GLY A 379 3.88 -11.40 -1.34
C GLY A 379 4.99 -11.97 -0.47
N LEU A 380 5.68 -11.12 0.28
CA LEU A 380 6.70 -11.57 1.24
C LEU A 380 6.08 -12.46 2.32
N ALA A 381 4.94 -12.05 2.87
CA ALA A 381 4.20 -12.84 3.87
C ALA A 381 3.74 -14.19 3.31
N TRP A 382 3.18 -14.21 2.10
CA TRP A 382 2.70 -15.44 1.46
C TRP A 382 3.84 -16.37 1.06
N LEU A 383 5.00 -15.84 0.69
CA LEU A 383 6.19 -16.66 0.43
C LEU A 383 6.69 -17.33 1.72
N ILE A 384 6.67 -16.62 2.86
CA ILE A 384 6.96 -17.20 4.18
C ILE A 384 5.97 -18.32 4.51
N GLU A 385 4.66 -18.07 4.34
CA GLU A 385 3.59 -19.05 4.58
C GLU A 385 3.80 -20.30 3.71
N GLY A 386 3.96 -20.10 2.39
CA GLY A 386 4.10 -21.17 1.42
C GLY A 386 5.34 -22.04 1.66
N LEU A 387 6.51 -21.42 1.87
CA LEU A 387 7.75 -22.17 2.16
C LEU A 387 7.67 -22.89 3.51
N SER A 388 7.00 -22.30 4.52
CA SER A 388 6.78 -22.94 5.83
C SER A 388 5.92 -24.20 5.73
N ALA A 389 5.17 -24.38 4.65
CA ALA A 389 4.36 -25.57 4.42
C ALA A 389 5.19 -26.83 4.05
N PHE A 390 6.51 -26.69 3.87
CA PHE A 390 7.46 -27.75 3.51
C PHE A 390 8.66 -27.82 4.49
N PRO A 391 8.43 -28.13 5.79
CA PRO A 391 9.48 -28.09 6.81
C PRO A 391 10.56 -29.17 6.66
N ASP A 392 10.25 -30.27 5.97
CA ASP A 392 11.18 -31.38 5.75
C ASP A 392 12.02 -31.24 4.46
N ASP A 393 11.78 -30.19 3.66
CA ASP A 393 12.55 -29.90 2.44
C ASP A 393 13.69 -28.93 2.76
N PRO A 394 14.97 -29.37 2.73
CA PRO A 394 16.10 -28.51 3.06
C PRO A 394 16.22 -27.27 2.18
N GLU A 395 15.76 -27.36 0.93
CA GLU A 395 15.81 -26.25 -0.02
C GLU A 395 14.78 -25.17 0.33
N CYS A 396 13.56 -25.58 0.71
CA CYS A 396 12.54 -24.66 1.21
C CYS A 396 12.95 -24.05 2.55
N VAL A 397 13.51 -24.84 3.47
CA VAL A 397 13.98 -24.36 4.78
C VAL A 397 15.09 -23.30 4.63
N HIS A 398 16.06 -23.54 3.74
CA HIS A 398 17.12 -22.57 3.49
C HIS A 398 16.60 -21.24 2.94
N ARG A 399 15.70 -21.29 1.94
CA ARG A 399 15.10 -20.08 1.37
C ARG A 399 14.20 -19.37 2.38
N LEU A 400 13.42 -20.12 3.17
CA LEU A 400 12.56 -19.58 4.22
C LEU A 400 13.35 -18.75 5.24
N ASP A 401 14.55 -19.19 5.62
CA ASP A 401 15.44 -18.41 6.50
C ASP A 401 15.77 -17.03 5.90
N GLN A 402 16.17 -16.99 4.63
CA GLN A 402 16.49 -15.72 3.95
C GLN A 402 15.27 -14.81 3.81
N VAL A 403 14.10 -15.36 3.46
CA VAL A 403 12.85 -14.58 3.36
C VAL A 403 12.46 -14.01 4.72
N ARG A 404 12.58 -14.79 5.81
CA ARG A 404 12.30 -14.33 7.18
C ARG A 404 13.28 -13.24 7.62
N ARG A 405 14.58 -13.40 7.36
CA ARG A 405 15.57 -12.36 7.66
C ARG A 405 15.24 -11.05 6.93
N LEU A 406 14.89 -11.12 5.65
CA LEU A 406 14.50 -9.92 4.90
C LEU A 406 13.22 -9.29 5.48
N SER A 407 12.27 -10.10 5.95
CA SER A 407 11.03 -9.58 6.57
C SER A 407 11.27 -8.77 7.84
N TRP A 408 12.39 -8.97 8.54
CA TRP A 408 12.77 -8.13 9.68
C TRP A 408 13.19 -6.71 9.27
N LEU A 409 13.61 -6.55 8.00
CA LEU A 409 13.93 -5.25 7.42
C LEU A 409 12.70 -4.61 6.76
N ALA A 410 11.62 -5.35 6.52
CA ALA A 410 10.48 -4.85 5.76
C ALA A 410 9.50 -4.04 6.63
N ASP A 411 9.02 -2.89 6.13
CA ASP A 411 7.85 -2.21 6.71
C ASP A 411 6.57 -2.95 6.30
N MET A 412 6.11 -3.84 7.18
CA MET A 412 4.98 -4.74 6.91
C MET A 412 3.61 -4.04 6.79
N ARG A 413 3.56 -2.72 7.01
CA ARG A 413 2.32 -1.93 7.00
C ARG A 413 2.07 -1.26 5.66
N GLU A 414 3.07 -1.21 4.80
CA GLU A 414 2.97 -0.63 3.47
C GLU A 414 2.49 -1.68 2.46
N PRO A 415 1.65 -1.29 1.48
CA PRO A 415 1.22 -2.23 0.44
C PRO A 415 2.40 -2.76 -0.39
N PHE A 416 3.38 -1.90 -0.64
CA PHE A 416 4.58 -2.22 -1.41
C PHE A 416 5.78 -2.40 -0.49
N LEU A 417 6.71 -3.28 -0.91
CA LEU A 417 7.87 -3.64 -0.11
C LEU A 417 8.82 -2.44 0.08
N ILE A 418 8.93 -1.98 1.32
CA ILE A 418 9.93 -1.01 1.76
C ILE A 418 10.88 -1.70 2.72
N LEU A 419 12.19 -1.65 2.45
CA LEU A 419 13.22 -2.17 3.33
C LEU A 419 13.85 -1.03 4.13
N ASP A 420 13.84 -1.12 5.45
CA ASP A 420 14.60 -0.29 6.37
C ASP A 420 15.99 -0.90 6.58
N LEU A 421 16.98 -0.33 5.88
CA LEU A 421 18.34 -0.86 5.83
C LEU A 421 19.23 -0.26 6.92
N ARG A 422 18.83 0.88 7.52
CA ARG A 422 19.56 1.54 8.60
C ARG A 422 18.60 2.27 9.53
N GLN A 423 18.56 1.84 10.78
CA GLN A 423 18.30 2.72 11.92
C GLN A 423 19.63 2.86 12.67
N ARG A 424 20.22 4.04 12.73
CA ARG A 424 21.48 4.23 13.48
C ARG A 424 21.24 3.92 14.96
N ASN A 425 21.72 2.78 15.43
CA ASN A 425 22.15 2.62 16.82
C ASN A 425 23.56 3.21 16.93
N THR A 426 23.66 4.49 17.22
CA THR A 426 24.87 5.08 17.81
C THR A 426 24.55 5.56 19.20
#